data_AF-A0A0F8YGR5-F1
#
_entry.id   AF-A0A0F8YGR5-F1
#
_cell.length_a   1.000
_cell.length_b   1.000
_cell.length_c   1.000
_cell.angle_alpha   90.00
_cell.angle_beta   90.00
_cell.angle_gamma   90.00
#
_symmetry.space_group_name_H-M   'P 1'
#
loop_
_entity.id
_entity.type
_entity.pdbx_description
1 polymer ?
#
loop_
_entity_poly.entity_id
_entity_poly.type
_entity_poly.pdbx_seq_one_letter_code
_entity_poly.pdbx_strand_id
1 'polypeptide(L)'
;APDYTTFAEHITESGIVSMAYQQQPEPVLWCVLANGKLIGMTFEPGQKVWGWFNVVTDGLFEDVAVIPGVNEDEVWVIVKRTLPDGTVSRNIEYFKPRNWGSDQKDCFFVDSGLTFDGGDTVNVSNATQASPCVITVQVWPTEGDGSNLGDGDQIKIVDVTGMTELNGNIYTMASSSVSDKTFNLRNSVNTANIDSGSFTTYTSTGTGTVQRFENSFAGFDHIEGKTASVLADAIVQDDVTISSGAFSINRWSNKVHAGLSYTSIIKTLPIVLDGAVGAKTKISRANINFYQSLGTLYGLEGDTEDCFAATTTLQTDWRYLSFQQGYTRNAHIYLEQTDPLPLTVRAIVPSLVTTEN
;
A
#
# COMPACT_ATOMS: atom_id res chain seq x y z
N ALA A 1 -18.11 -26.00 24.92
CA ALA A 1 -17.90 -24.79 24.10
C ALA A 1 -18.48 -25.03 22.71
N PRO A 2 -19.03 -24.01 22.03
CA PRO A 2 -19.49 -24.14 20.64
C PRO A 2 -18.32 -24.37 19.67
N ASP A 3 -18.60 -25.04 18.54
CA ASP A 3 -17.63 -25.30 17.46
C ASP A 3 -17.73 -24.21 16.38
N TYR A 4 -16.68 -23.40 16.26
CA TYR A 4 -16.59 -22.30 15.29
C TYR A 4 -16.00 -22.72 13.93
N THR A 5 -15.68 -24.00 13.74
CA THR A 5 -15.22 -24.57 12.46
C THR A 5 -16.33 -25.26 11.67
N THR A 6 -17.55 -25.35 12.21
CA THR A 6 -18.71 -26.04 11.60
C THR A 6 -18.96 -25.67 10.12
N PHE A 7 -18.71 -24.43 9.71
CA PHE A 7 -18.91 -23.98 8.32
C PHE A 7 -17.63 -24.03 7.45
N ALA A 8 -16.51 -24.47 8.03
CA ALA A 8 -15.19 -24.47 7.42
C ALA A 8 -14.28 -25.58 8.01
N GLU A 9 -14.79 -26.81 8.16
CA GLU A 9 -14.07 -27.91 8.85
C GLU A 9 -12.66 -28.18 8.28
N HIS A 10 -12.50 -27.98 6.97
CA HIS A 10 -11.24 -28.17 6.24
C HIS A 10 -10.17 -27.11 6.57
N ILE A 11 -10.53 -25.94 7.10
CA ILE A 11 -9.60 -24.82 7.21
C ILE A 11 -8.47 -25.07 8.23
N THR A 12 -8.71 -25.97 9.20
CA THR A 12 -7.73 -26.34 10.24
C THR A 12 -7.20 -27.77 10.07
N GLU A 13 -7.48 -28.43 8.95
CA GLU A 13 -7.22 -29.87 8.74
C GLU A 13 -5.75 -30.26 8.95
N SER A 14 -4.79 -29.40 8.56
CA SER A 14 -3.36 -29.67 8.78
C SER A 14 -2.92 -29.57 10.23
N GLY A 15 -3.77 -29.09 11.13
CA GLY A 15 -3.43 -28.77 12.52
C GLY A 15 -2.89 -27.35 12.67
N ILE A 16 -3.13 -26.77 13.85
CA ILE A 16 -2.67 -25.44 14.26
C ILE A 16 -1.41 -25.59 15.12
N VAL A 17 -0.35 -24.86 14.79
CA VAL A 17 0.96 -24.93 15.48
C VAL A 17 1.25 -23.68 16.32
N SER A 18 0.65 -22.54 15.98
CA SER A 18 0.72 -21.31 16.78
C SER A 18 -0.57 -20.52 16.65
N MET A 19 -0.93 -19.77 17.70
CA MET A 19 -2.09 -18.88 17.70
C MET A 19 -1.80 -17.62 18.49
N ALA A 20 -2.35 -16.50 18.04
CA ALA A 20 -2.35 -15.25 18.78
C ALA A 20 -3.66 -14.51 18.56
N TYR A 21 -4.13 -13.80 19.58
CA TYR A 21 -5.39 -13.08 19.53
C TYR A 21 -5.15 -11.59 19.51
N GLN A 22 -5.67 -10.94 18.48
CA GLN A 22 -5.71 -9.50 18.30
C GLN A 22 -7.07 -9.00 18.78
N GLN A 23 -7.08 -8.00 19.65
CA GLN A 23 -8.30 -7.38 20.16
C GLN A 23 -8.64 -6.08 19.42
N GLN A 24 -7.64 -5.29 19.03
CA GLN A 24 -7.79 -4.00 18.35
C GLN A 24 -7.04 -3.96 17.01
N PRO A 25 -7.57 -3.30 15.97
CA PRO A 25 -8.83 -2.54 15.93
C PRO A 25 -10.08 -3.43 15.84
N GLU A 26 -9.93 -4.64 15.31
CA GLU A 26 -11.00 -5.63 15.18
C GLU A 26 -10.53 -6.95 15.80
N PRO A 27 -11.39 -7.66 16.55
CA PRO A 27 -11.07 -8.98 17.09
C PRO A 27 -10.75 -10.01 16.00
N VAL A 28 -9.51 -10.49 15.97
CA VAL A 28 -9.05 -11.54 15.07
C VAL A 28 -8.24 -12.59 15.83
N LEU A 29 -8.65 -13.85 15.70
CA LEU A 29 -7.81 -14.99 16.09
C LEU A 29 -6.93 -15.38 14.90
N TRP A 30 -5.62 -15.22 15.04
CA TRP A 30 -4.63 -15.64 14.08
C TRP A 30 -4.14 -17.06 14.40
N CYS A 31 -4.07 -17.93 13.39
CA CYS A 31 -3.60 -19.30 13.54
C CYS A 31 -2.59 -19.66 12.45
N VAL A 32 -1.37 -20.03 12.84
CA VAL A 32 -0.39 -20.64 11.94
C VAL A 32 -0.68 -22.13 11.88
N LEU A 33 -0.77 -22.66 10.67
CA LEU A 33 -1.05 -24.06 10.38
C LEU A 33 0.23 -24.86 10.18
N ALA A 34 0.19 -26.17 10.44
CA ALA A 34 1.36 -27.05 10.27
C ALA A 34 1.87 -27.14 8.82
N ASN A 35 1.05 -26.78 7.84
CA ASN A 35 1.43 -26.68 6.43
C ASN A 35 2.08 -25.33 6.05
N GLY A 36 2.30 -24.44 7.03
CA GLY A 36 2.92 -23.13 6.83
C GLY A 36 1.98 -22.02 6.33
N LYS A 37 0.67 -22.26 6.27
CA LYS A 37 -0.32 -21.22 5.97
C LYS A 37 -0.71 -20.46 7.23
N LEU A 38 -1.10 -19.20 7.08
CA LEU A 38 -1.73 -18.40 8.11
C LEU A 38 -3.20 -18.23 7.79
N ILE A 39 -4.05 -18.41 8.78
CA ILE A 39 -5.48 -18.11 8.70
C ILE A 39 -5.85 -17.13 9.81
N GLY A 40 -6.88 -16.33 9.56
CA GLY A 40 -7.50 -15.45 10.53
C GLY A 40 -8.97 -15.79 10.70
N MET A 41 -9.49 -15.59 11.90
CA MET A 41 -10.92 -15.58 12.17
C MET A 41 -11.31 -14.25 12.78
N THR A 42 -12.08 -13.43 12.07
CA THR A 42 -12.81 -12.33 12.71
C THR A 42 -13.72 -12.95 13.76
N PHE A 43 -13.65 -12.48 15.01
CA PHE A 43 -14.25 -13.18 16.13
C PHE A 43 -14.94 -12.24 17.12
N GLU A 44 -16.22 -11.99 16.88
CA GLU A 44 -17.10 -11.14 17.69
C GLU A 44 -18.35 -11.93 18.14
N PRO A 45 -18.19 -12.91 19.05
CA PRO A 45 -19.27 -13.80 19.45
C PRO A 45 -20.43 -13.05 20.13
N GLY A 46 -20.16 -11.94 20.83
CA GLY A 46 -21.18 -11.09 21.44
C GLY A 46 -22.12 -10.44 20.43
N GLN A 47 -21.63 -10.18 19.22
CA GLN A 47 -22.42 -9.62 18.11
C GLN A 47 -22.90 -10.68 17.12
N LYS A 48 -22.58 -11.96 17.37
CA LYS A 48 -22.81 -13.09 16.45
C LYS A 48 -22.14 -12.92 15.08
N VAL A 49 -20.94 -12.33 15.07
CA VAL A 49 -20.15 -12.13 13.85
C VAL A 49 -18.87 -12.96 13.98
N TRP A 50 -18.69 -13.93 13.08
CA TRP A 50 -17.41 -14.61 12.91
C TRP A 50 -17.24 -15.09 11.48
N GLY A 51 -16.00 -15.17 11.02
CA GLY A 51 -15.68 -15.62 9.67
C GLY A 51 -14.21 -15.93 9.51
N TRP A 52 -13.91 -17.07 8.89
CA TRP A 52 -12.55 -17.49 8.59
C TRP A 52 -12.08 -16.91 7.26
N PHE A 53 -10.80 -16.55 7.19
CA PHE A 53 -10.12 -16.11 5.97
C PHE A 53 -8.68 -16.62 5.93
N ASN A 54 -8.13 -16.72 4.72
CA ASN A 54 -6.74 -17.11 4.50
C ASN A 54 -5.87 -15.86 4.35
N VAL A 55 -4.62 -15.94 4.83
CA VAL A 55 -3.58 -14.96 4.51
C VAL A 55 -2.58 -15.63 3.56
N VAL A 56 -2.30 -14.95 2.46
CA VAL A 56 -1.40 -15.45 1.41
C VAL A 56 -0.12 -14.64 1.43
N THR A 57 1.02 -15.32 1.31
CA THR A 57 2.36 -14.74 1.16
C THR A 57 3.19 -15.64 0.25
N ASP A 58 4.26 -15.11 -0.34
CA ASP A 58 5.31 -15.91 -0.97
C ASP A 58 6.27 -16.46 0.10
N GLY A 59 5.86 -17.51 0.80
CA GLY A 59 6.63 -18.07 1.91
C GLY A 59 5.79 -19.00 2.78
N LEU A 60 6.36 -19.40 3.91
CA LEU A 60 5.69 -20.21 4.92
C LEU A 60 5.73 -19.48 6.27
N PHE A 61 4.58 -19.30 6.89
CA PHE A 61 4.48 -18.80 8.26
C PHE A 61 4.95 -19.87 9.24
N GLU A 62 5.83 -19.50 10.17
CA GLU A 62 6.36 -20.40 11.21
C GLU A 62 5.80 -20.06 12.61
N ASP A 63 5.49 -18.80 12.88
CA ASP A 63 4.95 -18.35 14.18
C ASP A 63 4.17 -17.03 14.06
N VAL A 64 3.32 -16.74 15.05
CA VAL A 64 2.56 -15.49 15.18
C VAL A 64 2.53 -15.02 16.64
N ALA A 65 2.72 -13.72 16.85
CA ALA A 65 2.58 -13.07 18.15
C ALA A 65 1.75 -11.79 18.01
N VAL A 66 0.99 -11.46 19.05
CA VAL A 66 0.28 -10.18 19.14
C VAL A 66 0.80 -9.42 20.36
N ILE A 67 1.16 -8.16 20.15
CA ILE A 67 1.67 -7.26 21.18
C ILE A 67 0.74 -6.03 21.23
N PRO A 68 0.35 -5.53 22.42
CA PRO A 68 -0.42 -4.29 22.49
C PRO A 68 0.38 -3.11 21.93
N GLY A 69 -0.14 -2.45 20.89
CA GLY A 69 0.42 -1.23 20.34
C GLY A 69 -0.18 0.04 20.96
N VAL A 70 0.14 1.20 20.39
CA VAL A 70 -0.34 2.50 20.88
C VAL A 70 -1.82 2.74 20.55
N ASN A 71 -2.23 2.42 19.31
CA ASN A 71 -3.60 2.64 18.81
C ASN A 71 -4.31 1.34 18.40
N GLU A 72 -3.54 0.36 17.95
CA GLU A 72 -3.99 -0.93 17.44
C GLU A 72 -3.03 -1.99 17.98
N ASP A 73 -3.51 -3.23 18.17
CA ASP A 73 -2.61 -4.33 18.51
C ASP A 73 -1.72 -4.66 17.32
N GLU A 74 -0.47 -5.00 17.61
CA GLU A 74 0.54 -5.30 16.61
C GLU A 74 0.64 -6.79 16.37
N VAL A 75 0.36 -7.22 15.14
CA VAL A 75 0.53 -8.61 14.71
C VAL A 75 1.90 -8.78 14.10
N TRP A 76 2.69 -9.65 14.71
CA TRP A 76 4.03 -10.01 14.29
C TRP A 76 4.06 -11.46 13.85
N VAL A 77 4.69 -11.74 12.71
CA VAL A 77 4.82 -13.09 12.17
C VAL A 77 6.26 -13.42 11.82
N ILE A 78 6.62 -14.71 11.90
CA ILE A 78 7.86 -15.22 11.32
C ILE A 78 7.52 -15.87 9.99
N VAL A 79 8.11 -15.37 8.90
CA VAL A 79 7.94 -15.93 7.56
C VAL A 79 9.26 -16.49 7.07
N LYS A 80 9.26 -17.78 6.72
CA LYS A 80 10.35 -18.44 6.03
C LYS A 80 10.17 -18.28 4.53
N ARG A 81 11.12 -17.61 3.87
CA ARG A 81 11.10 -17.35 2.42
C ARG A 81 12.32 -17.97 1.75
N THR A 82 12.13 -18.39 0.49
CA THR A 82 13.22 -18.87 -0.37
C THR A 82 13.33 -17.96 -1.58
N LEU A 83 14.50 -17.34 -1.73
CA LEU A 83 14.83 -16.46 -2.84
C LEU A 83 15.14 -17.27 -4.12
N PRO A 84 15.11 -16.65 -5.31
CA PRO A 84 15.32 -17.35 -6.57
C PRO A 84 16.71 -18.02 -6.70
N ASP A 85 17.73 -17.52 -6.00
CA ASP A 85 19.07 -18.10 -5.94
C ASP A 85 19.18 -19.31 -4.98
N GLY A 86 18.10 -19.67 -4.29
CA GLY A 86 18.03 -20.74 -3.30
C GLY A 86 18.34 -20.31 -1.87
N THR A 87 18.68 -19.03 -1.65
CA THR A 87 18.89 -18.49 -0.30
C THR A 87 17.60 -18.55 0.51
N VAL A 88 17.70 -19.04 1.75
CA VAL A 88 16.55 -19.14 2.67
C VAL A 88 16.71 -18.10 3.77
N SER A 89 15.69 -17.26 3.94
CA SER A 89 15.60 -16.26 5.00
C SER A 89 14.46 -16.59 5.97
N ARG A 90 14.57 -16.05 7.18
CA ARG A 90 13.47 -15.93 8.14
C ARG A 90 13.29 -14.46 8.46
N ASN A 91 12.15 -13.93 8.05
CA ASN A 91 11.82 -12.53 8.23
C ASN A 91 10.84 -12.40 9.40
N ILE A 92 11.10 -11.43 10.27
CA ILE A 92 10.13 -10.98 11.26
C ILE A 92 9.34 -9.85 10.58
N GLU A 93 8.07 -10.09 10.33
CA GLU A 93 7.21 -9.17 9.59
C GLU A 93 6.10 -8.64 10.49
N TYR A 94 5.76 -7.37 10.31
CA TYR A 94 4.76 -6.64 11.07
C TYR A 94 3.61 -6.25 10.16
N PHE A 95 2.38 -6.62 10.53
CA PHE A 95 1.19 -6.20 9.78
C PHE A 95 0.92 -4.73 10.10
N LYS A 96 0.96 -3.88 9.07
CA LYS A 96 0.70 -2.45 9.24
C LYS A 96 -0.69 -2.22 9.86
N PRO A 97 -0.84 -1.17 10.68
CA PRO A 97 -2.13 -0.79 11.23
C PRO A 97 -3.18 -0.63 10.12
N ARG A 98 -4.41 -1.00 10.42
CA ARG A 98 -5.54 -0.85 9.50
C ARG A 98 -5.85 0.62 9.25
N ASN A 99 -5.68 1.46 10.27
CA ASN A 99 -5.80 2.90 10.16
C ASN A 99 -4.47 3.53 9.72
N TRP A 100 -4.41 3.89 8.44
CA TRP A 100 -3.30 4.65 7.83
C TRP A 100 -3.51 6.18 7.89
N GLY A 101 -4.51 6.65 8.64
CA GLY A 101 -4.80 8.09 8.79
C GLY A 101 -5.63 8.66 7.65
N SER A 102 -5.27 9.87 7.20
CA SER A 102 -6.01 10.60 6.17
C SER A 102 -5.24 10.82 4.87
N ASP A 103 -3.92 10.59 4.86
CA ASP A 103 -3.11 10.72 3.65
C ASP A 103 -3.08 9.39 2.90
N GLN A 104 -3.58 9.39 1.67
CA GLN A 104 -3.55 8.21 0.82
C GLN A 104 -2.12 7.74 0.53
N LYS A 105 -1.11 8.61 0.68
CA LYS A 105 0.29 8.22 0.54
C LYS A 105 0.76 7.26 1.62
N ASP A 106 0.04 7.14 2.75
CA ASP A 106 0.37 6.21 3.84
C ASP A 106 -0.28 4.83 3.67
N CYS A 107 -1.03 4.63 2.57
CA CYS A 107 -1.63 3.34 2.24
C CYS A 107 -0.54 2.28 1.97
N PHE A 108 -0.43 1.30 2.86
CA PHE A 108 0.54 0.20 2.74
C PHE A 108 -0.19 -1.12 2.51
N PHE A 109 -0.27 -1.56 1.25
CA PHE A 109 -0.95 -2.80 0.84
C PHE A 109 -0.02 -3.66 -0.02
N VAL A 110 1.18 -3.92 0.50
CA VAL A 110 2.18 -4.83 -0.08
C VAL A 110 2.62 -5.84 0.99
N ASP A 111 3.06 -7.02 0.57
CA ASP A 111 3.58 -8.06 1.46
C ASP A 111 5.11 -7.94 1.60
N SER A 112 5.66 -8.24 2.77
CA SER A 112 7.10 -8.16 3.06
C SER A 112 7.74 -6.82 2.58
N GLY A 113 7.00 -5.72 2.66
CA GLY A 113 7.39 -4.44 2.04
C GLY A 113 8.18 -3.50 2.94
N LEU A 114 8.78 -2.49 2.33
CA LEU A 114 9.44 -1.37 2.99
C LEU A 114 8.86 -0.04 2.53
N THR A 115 9.11 1.00 3.32
CA THR A 115 8.71 2.37 3.02
C THR A 115 9.94 3.25 2.90
N PHE A 116 10.04 3.98 1.80
CA PHE A 116 10.83 5.19 1.71
C PHE A 116 9.93 6.38 2.03
N ASP A 117 10.34 7.22 2.98
CA ASP A 117 9.66 8.47 3.32
C ASP A 117 10.67 9.60 3.35
N GLY A 118 10.62 10.43 2.31
CA GLY A 118 11.48 11.60 2.16
C GLY A 118 11.17 12.75 3.12
N GLY A 119 10.18 12.56 4.01
CA GLY A 119 9.82 13.49 5.07
C GLY A 119 9.05 14.71 4.58
N ASP A 120 8.80 15.62 5.51
CA ASP A 120 7.93 16.77 5.31
C ASP A 120 8.58 17.88 4.48
N THR A 121 7.72 18.66 3.84
CA THR A 121 8.10 19.87 3.13
C THR A 121 8.61 20.95 4.09
N VAL A 122 9.69 21.63 3.72
CA VAL A 122 10.30 22.71 4.48
C VAL A 122 10.33 24.01 3.69
N ASN A 123 10.09 25.14 4.36
CA ASN A 123 10.14 26.45 3.73
C ASN A 123 11.59 26.89 3.40
N VAL A 124 11.78 27.34 2.16
CA VAL A 124 12.98 28.05 1.72
C VAL A 124 12.89 29.51 2.18
N SER A 125 13.95 29.99 2.84
CA SER A 125 14.05 31.39 3.30
C SER A 125 14.91 32.26 2.39
N ASN A 126 15.86 31.66 1.65
CA ASN A 126 16.71 32.39 0.73
C ASN A 126 17.32 31.46 -0.35
N ALA A 127 17.67 32.04 -1.49
CA ALA A 127 18.53 31.42 -2.50
C ALA A 127 19.51 32.47 -3.05
N THR A 128 20.80 32.16 -3.06
CA THR A 128 21.83 33.09 -3.56
C THR A 128 21.90 33.08 -5.08
N GLN A 129 22.18 34.22 -5.72
CA GLN A 129 22.62 34.29 -7.12
C GLN A 129 24.14 34.07 -7.20
N ALA A 130 24.57 32.81 -7.23
CA ALA A 130 25.99 32.41 -7.17
C ALA A 130 26.23 31.03 -7.81
N SER A 131 27.50 30.63 -7.89
CA SER A 131 27.90 29.29 -8.31
C SER A 131 28.87 28.70 -7.27
N PRO A 132 28.44 27.72 -6.43
CA PRO A 132 27.11 27.11 -6.40
C PRO A 132 26.01 28.04 -5.88
N CYS A 133 24.77 27.79 -6.31
CA CYS A 133 23.57 28.31 -5.68
C CYS A 133 23.43 27.71 -4.27
N VAL A 134 23.38 28.55 -3.24
CA VAL A 134 23.16 28.18 -1.85
C VAL A 134 21.70 28.43 -1.48
N ILE A 135 21.05 27.41 -0.96
CA ILE A 135 19.70 27.49 -0.40
C ILE A 135 19.81 27.69 1.11
N THR A 136 18.96 28.54 1.66
CA THR A 136 18.74 28.65 3.12
C THR A 136 17.32 28.22 3.43
N VAL A 137 17.14 27.40 4.46
CA VAL A 137 15.84 26.88 4.91
C VAL A 137 15.47 27.39 6.30
N GLN A 138 14.17 27.45 6.60
CA GLN A 138 13.70 27.91 7.91
C GLN A 138 13.94 26.88 9.02
N VAL A 139 13.76 25.60 8.71
CA VAL A 139 14.01 24.44 9.57
C VAL A 139 14.90 23.48 8.77
N TRP A 140 15.74 22.69 9.41
CA TRP A 140 16.50 21.69 8.67
C TRP A 140 15.58 20.55 8.22
N PRO A 141 15.58 20.14 6.94
CA PRO A 141 14.74 19.04 6.48
C PRO A 141 15.21 17.70 7.06
N THR A 142 14.24 16.85 7.36
CA THR A 142 14.45 15.49 7.87
C THR A 142 13.71 14.47 7.02
N GLU A 143 14.18 13.23 7.01
CA GLU A 143 13.44 12.09 6.48
C GLU A 143 12.22 11.77 7.37
N GLY A 144 11.37 10.83 6.93
CA GLY A 144 10.19 10.41 7.70
C GLY A 144 10.53 9.76 9.05
N ASP A 145 11.75 9.25 9.24
CA ASP A 145 12.23 8.73 10.52
C ASP A 145 12.82 9.82 11.44
N GLY A 146 12.86 11.08 10.98
CA GLY A 146 13.38 12.22 11.72
C GLY A 146 14.90 12.41 11.61
N SER A 147 15.61 11.57 10.85
CA SER A 147 17.03 11.78 10.55
C SER A 147 17.22 12.99 9.64
N ASN A 148 18.33 13.71 9.80
CA ASN A 148 18.62 14.90 8.99
C ASN A 148 18.98 14.49 7.56
N LEU A 149 18.42 15.21 6.57
CA LEU A 149 18.95 15.15 5.20
C LEU A 149 20.40 15.64 5.18
N GLY A 150 21.18 15.10 4.25
CA GLY A 150 22.60 15.37 4.08
C GLY A 150 23.06 15.42 2.63
N ASP A 151 24.39 15.40 2.47
CA ASP A 151 25.02 15.46 1.16
C ASP A 151 24.73 14.19 0.35
N GLY A 152 24.30 14.36 -0.90
CA GLY A 152 23.89 13.28 -1.79
C GLY A 152 22.39 13.07 -1.88
N ASP A 153 21.60 13.58 -0.94
CA ASP A 153 20.14 13.46 -0.99
C ASP A 153 19.55 14.30 -2.12
N GLN A 154 18.51 13.76 -2.77
CA GLN A 154 17.85 14.39 -3.89
C GLN A 154 16.61 15.14 -3.43
N ILE A 155 16.53 16.43 -3.78
CA ILE A 155 15.48 17.34 -3.34
C ILE A 155 14.79 18.01 -4.52
N LYS A 156 13.52 18.35 -4.33
CA LYS A 156 12.72 19.14 -5.26
C LYS A 156 12.39 20.47 -4.60
N ILE A 157 12.56 21.56 -5.35
CA ILE A 157 12.16 22.90 -4.94
C ILE A 157 10.93 23.31 -5.73
N VAL A 158 9.91 23.86 -5.06
CA VAL A 158 8.67 24.33 -5.70
C VAL A 158 8.20 25.65 -5.07
N ASP A 159 7.33 26.36 -5.79
CA ASP A 159 6.65 27.58 -5.35
C ASP A 159 7.54 28.74 -4.86
N VAL A 160 8.83 28.73 -5.22
CA VAL A 160 9.70 29.88 -5.00
C VAL A 160 9.28 31.04 -5.91
N THR A 161 9.30 32.26 -5.36
CA THR A 161 8.96 33.49 -6.08
C THR A 161 10.24 34.28 -6.36
N GLY A 162 10.25 35.01 -7.48
CA GLY A 162 11.48 35.63 -7.97
C GLY A 162 12.26 34.61 -8.79
N MET A 163 13.09 33.79 -8.14
CA MET A 163 13.99 32.76 -8.72
C MET A 163 13.26 31.49 -9.21
N THR A 164 12.24 31.66 -10.07
CA THR A 164 11.34 30.58 -10.49
C THR A 164 11.99 29.47 -11.31
N GLU A 165 13.21 29.69 -11.81
CA GLU A 165 14.03 28.69 -12.51
C GLU A 165 14.35 27.47 -11.64
N LEU A 166 14.23 27.61 -10.32
CA LEU A 166 14.38 26.49 -9.39
C LEU A 166 13.15 25.56 -9.34
N ASN A 167 11.96 26.06 -9.69
CA ASN A 167 10.71 25.36 -9.45
C ASN A 167 10.57 24.10 -10.33
N GLY A 168 10.22 22.98 -9.69
CA GLY A 168 9.89 21.71 -10.34
C GLY A 168 11.09 20.83 -10.70
N ASN A 169 12.32 21.32 -10.50
CA ASN A 169 13.54 20.59 -10.80
C ASN A 169 14.01 19.72 -9.62
N ILE A 170 14.75 18.65 -9.94
CA ILE A 170 15.45 17.82 -8.97
C ILE A 170 16.91 18.27 -8.85
N TYR A 171 17.37 18.44 -7.63
CA TYR A 171 18.73 18.82 -7.27
C TYR A 171 19.33 17.83 -6.29
N THR A 172 20.65 17.78 -6.23
CA THR A 172 21.37 17.03 -5.19
C THR A 172 21.91 18.00 -4.14
N MET A 173 21.69 17.70 -2.87
CA MET A 173 22.26 18.47 -1.75
C MET A 173 23.77 18.25 -1.66
N ALA A 174 24.52 19.32 -1.36
CA ALA A 174 25.95 19.27 -1.11
C ALA A 174 26.38 20.34 -0.10
N SER A 175 27.47 20.12 0.63
CA SER A 175 27.99 21.06 1.63
C SER A 175 26.93 21.47 2.67
N SER A 176 26.15 20.48 3.12
CA SER A 176 25.06 20.65 4.06
C SER A 176 25.56 21.15 5.42
N SER A 177 24.97 22.25 5.92
CA SER A 177 25.23 22.81 7.24
C SER A 177 23.92 22.92 8.02
N VAL A 178 23.70 21.96 8.93
CA VAL A 178 22.52 21.94 9.81
C VAL A 178 22.47 23.20 10.71
N SER A 179 23.63 23.66 11.17
CA SER A 179 23.74 24.84 12.05
C SER A 179 23.39 26.13 11.32
N ASP A 180 23.87 26.29 10.08
CA ASP A 180 23.62 27.50 9.28
C ASP A 180 22.31 27.40 8.50
N LYS A 181 21.70 26.21 8.46
CA LYS A 181 20.51 25.86 7.69
C LYS A 181 20.70 26.12 6.20
N THR A 182 21.88 25.77 5.69
CA THR A 182 22.25 25.97 4.29
C THR A 182 22.74 24.70 3.63
N PHE A 183 22.56 24.63 2.31
CA PHE A 183 23.17 23.63 1.45
C PHE A 183 23.34 24.19 0.04
N ASN A 184 24.31 23.65 -0.69
CA ASN A 184 24.57 23.97 -2.09
C ASN A 184 23.73 23.07 -3.00
N LEU A 185 23.28 23.62 -4.13
CA LEU A 185 22.63 22.84 -5.17
C LEU A 185 23.62 22.28 -6.18
N ARG A 186 23.51 20.99 -6.43
CA ARG A 186 24.08 20.31 -7.61
C ARG A 186 22.95 19.80 -8.51
N ASN A 187 23.27 19.50 -9.76
CA ASN A 187 22.31 18.88 -10.67
C ASN A 187 21.84 17.50 -10.15
N SER A 188 20.76 16.97 -10.71
CA SER A 188 20.13 15.72 -10.26
C SER A 188 21.03 14.49 -10.29
N VAL A 189 22.07 14.50 -11.13
CA VAL A 189 23.07 13.42 -11.24
C VAL A 189 24.36 13.69 -10.46
N ASN A 190 24.37 14.73 -9.63
CA ASN A 190 25.48 15.09 -8.74
C ASN A 190 26.85 15.33 -9.43
N THR A 191 26.85 15.79 -10.69
CA THR A 191 28.09 16.02 -11.46
C THR A 191 28.53 17.47 -11.52
N ALA A 192 27.60 18.43 -11.38
CA ALA A 192 27.91 19.85 -11.49
C ALA A 192 27.12 20.70 -10.49
N ASN A 193 27.71 21.82 -10.06
CA ASN A 193 27.02 22.84 -9.26
C ASN A 193 25.97 23.57 -10.12
N ILE A 194 24.89 24.01 -9.49
CA ILE A 194 23.94 24.92 -10.12
C ILE A 194 24.50 26.33 -10.05
N ASP A 195 24.67 26.96 -11.22
CA ASP A 195 25.01 28.38 -11.34
C ASP A 195 23.72 29.20 -11.47
N SER A 196 23.36 29.90 -10.40
CA SER A 196 22.18 30.78 -10.35
C SER A 196 22.52 32.25 -10.58
N GLY A 197 23.74 32.57 -11.03
CA GLY A 197 24.20 33.96 -11.21
C GLY A 197 23.34 34.77 -12.19
N SER A 198 22.73 34.13 -13.18
CA SER A 198 21.83 34.75 -14.14
C SER A 198 20.34 34.58 -13.83
N PHE A 199 19.98 33.86 -12.75
CA PHE A 199 18.58 33.67 -12.39
C PHE A 199 18.00 34.98 -11.86
N THR A 200 16.68 35.10 -11.85
CA THR A 200 16.01 36.21 -11.17
C THR A 200 16.28 36.17 -9.65
N THR A 201 16.28 37.35 -9.02
CA THR A 201 16.52 37.46 -7.58
C THR A 201 15.41 36.75 -6.80
N TYR A 202 15.80 35.96 -5.81
CA TYR A 202 14.87 35.30 -4.90
C TYR A 202 14.06 36.32 -4.09
N THR A 203 12.74 36.16 -4.04
CA THR A 203 11.85 37.08 -3.33
C THR A 203 10.80 36.39 -2.46
N SER A 204 10.73 35.06 -2.42
CA SER A 204 9.70 34.38 -1.62
C SER A 204 9.92 34.56 -0.12
N THR A 205 8.92 35.16 0.51
CA THR A 205 8.71 35.09 1.96
C THR A 205 7.61 34.05 2.25
N GLY A 206 7.97 32.76 2.27
CA GLY A 206 7.13 31.72 2.89
C GLY A 206 6.24 30.85 1.99
N THR A 207 6.30 30.96 0.67
CA THR A 207 5.62 30.01 -0.25
C THR A 207 6.55 28.98 -0.85
N GLY A 208 7.84 29.33 -1.03
CA GLY A 208 8.83 28.45 -1.63
C GLY A 208 9.21 27.33 -0.67
N THR A 209 9.24 26.11 -1.18
CA THR A 209 9.50 24.94 -0.35
C THR A 209 10.49 23.97 -0.98
N VAL A 210 11.09 23.14 -0.13
CA VAL A 210 11.98 22.05 -0.49
C VAL A 210 11.55 20.77 0.22
N GLN A 211 11.64 19.64 -0.48
CA GLN A 211 11.32 18.32 0.05
C GLN A 211 12.16 17.25 -0.67
N ARG A 212 12.48 16.13 -0.02
CA ARG A 212 13.22 15.01 -0.65
C ARG A 212 12.35 14.27 -1.65
N PHE A 213 12.92 13.96 -2.81
CA PHE A 213 12.31 13.14 -3.84
C PHE A 213 13.38 12.25 -4.46
N GLU A 214 13.12 10.94 -4.49
CA GLU A 214 14.01 9.95 -5.09
C GLU A 214 13.29 9.11 -6.14
N ASN A 215 14.07 8.42 -6.97
CA ASN A 215 13.55 7.51 -7.98
C ASN A 215 14.34 6.19 -8.04
N SER A 216 15.24 5.98 -7.09
CA SER A 216 15.97 4.74 -6.89
C SER A 216 15.97 4.42 -5.41
N PHE A 217 15.66 3.18 -5.06
CA PHE A 217 15.46 2.75 -3.68
C PHE A 217 16.23 1.46 -3.45
N ALA A 218 16.90 1.36 -2.30
CA ALA A 218 17.70 0.22 -1.90
C ALA A 218 17.21 -0.37 -0.56
N GLY A 219 17.80 -1.48 -0.12
CA GLY A 219 17.48 -2.16 1.14
C GLY A 219 16.47 -3.32 0.99
N PHE A 220 16.21 -3.76 -0.23
CA PHE A 220 15.25 -4.83 -0.56
C PHE A 220 15.90 -6.21 -0.69
N ASP A 221 17.08 -6.43 -0.08
CA ASP A 221 17.82 -7.69 -0.15
C ASP A 221 17.00 -8.91 0.30
N HIS A 222 16.03 -8.70 1.20
CA HIS A 222 15.16 -9.76 1.73
C HIS A 222 14.15 -10.32 0.71
N ILE A 223 13.97 -9.64 -0.44
CA ILE A 223 13.13 -10.08 -1.56
C ILE A 223 13.89 -10.02 -2.90
N GLU A 224 15.21 -10.18 -2.87
CA GLU A 224 16.08 -10.14 -4.06
C GLU A 224 15.59 -11.08 -5.17
N GLY A 225 15.59 -10.58 -6.42
CA GLY A 225 15.17 -11.33 -7.61
C GLY A 225 13.67 -11.56 -7.74
N LYS A 226 12.86 -11.14 -6.77
CA LYS A 226 11.39 -11.20 -6.85
C LYS A 226 10.84 -9.95 -7.56
N THR A 227 9.61 -10.07 -8.03
CA THR A 227 8.83 -8.92 -8.53
C THR A 227 8.13 -8.25 -7.37
N ALA A 228 8.25 -6.93 -7.27
CA ALA A 228 7.63 -6.11 -6.27
C ALA A 228 6.60 -5.17 -6.92
N SER A 229 5.45 -5.02 -6.26
CA SER A 229 4.50 -3.96 -6.57
C SER A 229 4.87 -2.70 -5.81
N VAL A 230 4.55 -1.54 -6.39
CA VAL A 230 5.03 -0.25 -5.91
C VAL A 230 3.89 0.78 -5.91
N LEU A 231 3.68 1.41 -4.76
CA LEU A 231 2.83 2.59 -4.60
C LEU A 231 3.72 3.81 -4.32
N ALA A 232 3.72 4.80 -5.22
CA ALA A 232 4.56 5.99 -5.12
C ALA A 232 3.71 7.27 -5.09
N ASP A 233 3.79 8.03 -4.00
CA ASP A 233 2.93 9.18 -3.69
C ASP A 233 1.44 8.90 -3.98
N ALA A 234 0.91 7.79 -3.47
CA ALA A 234 -0.47 7.32 -3.68
C ALA A 234 -0.83 6.91 -5.12
N ILE A 235 0.16 6.74 -6.00
CA ILE A 235 -0.05 6.34 -7.40
C ILE A 235 0.65 4.99 -7.64
N VAL A 236 -0.11 4.01 -8.12
CA VAL A 236 0.41 2.70 -8.52
C VAL A 236 1.44 2.88 -9.64
N GLN A 237 2.60 2.25 -9.49
CA GLN A 237 3.63 2.19 -10.54
C GLN A 237 3.63 0.81 -11.18
N ASP A 238 4.32 0.69 -12.31
CA ASP A 238 4.61 -0.62 -12.90
C ASP A 238 5.39 -1.49 -11.91
N ASP A 239 5.10 -2.80 -11.91
CA ASP A 239 5.85 -3.78 -11.13
C ASP A 239 7.33 -3.76 -11.50
N VAL A 240 8.20 -3.89 -10.49
CA VAL A 240 9.66 -3.84 -10.64
C VAL A 240 10.28 -5.15 -10.19
N THR A 241 11.39 -5.56 -10.82
CA THR A 241 12.19 -6.67 -10.31
C THR A 241 13.30 -6.14 -9.42
N ILE A 242 13.43 -6.70 -8.22
CA ILE A 242 14.51 -6.33 -7.29
C ILE A 242 15.82 -6.92 -7.78
N SER A 243 16.84 -6.07 -7.89
CA SER A 243 18.18 -6.46 -8.32
C SER A 243 19.23 -5.74 -7.49
N SER A 244 20.17 -6.50 -6.94
CA SER A 244 21.20 -6.01 -6.02
C SER A 244 20.61 -5.23 -4.83
N GLY A 245 19.50 -5.74 -4.28
CA GLY A 245 18.78 -5.15 -3.16
C GLY A 245 18.11 -3.82 -3.48
N ALA A 246 17.95 -3.47 -4.76
CA ALA A 246 17.46 -2.16 -5.18
C ALA A 246 16.52 -2.23 -6.40
N PHE A 247 15.83 -1.12 -6.64
CA PHE A 247 15.06 -0.87 -7.85
C PHE A 247 15.00 0.63 -8.18
N SER A 248 14.46 0.95 -9.35
CA SER A 248 14.18 2.33 -9.77
C SER A 248 12.82 2.43 -10.43
N ILE A 249 12.23 3.61 -10.34
CA ILE A 249 11.00 3.98 -11.04
C ILE A 249 11.24 5.24 -11.88
N ASN A 250 10.42 5.46 -12.90
CA ASN A 250 10.55 6.64 -13.76
C ASN A 250 10.11 7.93 -13.06
N ARG A 251 9.30 7.82 -12.00
CA ARG A 251 8.70 8.94 -11.29
C ARG A 251 9.48 9.27 -10.02
N TRP A 252 10.03 10.48 -9.96
CA TRP A 252 10.54 11.08 -8.73
C TRP A 252 9.43 11.20 -7.68
N SER A 253 9.61 10.53 -6.55
CA SER A 253 8.56 10.38 -5.53
C SER A 253 9.09 10.66 -4.13
N ASN A 254 8.24 11.19 -3.25
CA ASN A 254 8.61 11.52 -1.88
C ASN A 254 8.29 10.38 -0.90
N LYS A 255 7.15 9.70 -1.08
CA LYS A 255 6.77 8.53 -0.31
C LYS A 255 6.57 7.33 -1.22
N VAL A 256 7.24 6.22 -0.94
CA VAL A 256 7.16 4.99 -1.74
C VAL A 256 7.02 3.78 -0.83
N HIS A 257 5.98 2.98 -1.08
CA HIS A 257 5.81 1.66 -0.50
C HIS A 257 6.07 0.62 -1.58
N ALA A 258 6.95 -0.34 -1.30
CA ALA A 258 7.26 -1.41 -2.24
C ALA A 258 7.41 -2.73 -1.51
N GLY A 259 6.95 -3.81 -2.13
CA GLY A 259 6.98 -5.15 -1.55
C GLY A 259 6.38 -6.17 -2.50
N LEU A 260 6.29 -7.41 -2.06
CA LEU A 260 5.67 -8.48 -2.83
C LEU A 260 4.19 -8.18 -3.05
N SER A 261 3.69 -8.48 -4.25
CA SER A 261 2.27 -8.36 -4.54
C SER A 261 1.49 -9.52 -3.91
N TYR A 262 0.24 -9.23 -3.54
CA TYR A 262 -0.73 -10.25 -3.17
C TYR A 262 -2.10 -9.88 -3.74
N THR A 263 -2.92 -10.89 -4.01
CA THR A 263 -4.27 -10.68 -4.53
C THR A 263 -5.29 -10.87 -3.41
N SER A 264 -6.04 -9.83 -3.09
CA SER A 264 -7.16 -9.93 -2.15
C SER A 264 -8.42 -10.33 -2.89
N ILE A 265 -9.05 -11.43 -2.49
CA ILE A 265 -10.21 -12.00 -3.17
C ILE A 265 -11.40 -12.07 -2.22
N ILE A 266 -12.56 -11.61 -2.71
CA ILE A 266 -13.85 -11.85 -2.07
C ILE A 266 -14.73 -12.61 -3.07
N LYS A 267 -15.26 -13.75 -2.65
CA LYS A 267 -16.22 -14.55 -3.42
C LYS A 267 -17.45 -14.82 -2.58
N THR A 268 -18.61 -14.38 -3.04
CA THR A 268 -19.86 -14.64 -2.32
C THR A 268 -20.25 -16.12 -2.45
N LEU A 269 -21.03 -16.60 -1.49
CA LEU A 269 -21.76 -17.84 -1.69
C LEU A 269 -22.69 -17.72 -2.92
N PRO A 270 -23.02 -18.86 -3.58
CA PRO A 270 -24.05 -18.86 -4.60
C PRO A 270 -25.36 -18.31 -4.06
N ILE A 271 -25.97 -17.41 -4.82
CA ILE A 271 -27.26 -16.82 -4.48
C ILE A 271 -28.35 -17.86 -4.74
N VAL A 272 -28.99 -18.33 -3.67
CA VAL A 272 -30.12 -19.25 -3.73
C VAL A 272 -31.41 -18.50 -3.42
N LEU A 273 -32.42 -18.66 -4.28
CA LEU A 273 -33.74 -18.08 -4.07
C LEU A 273 -34.69 -19.11 -3.45
N ASP A 274 -35.38 -18.70 -2.39
CA ASP A 274 -36.31 -19.57 -1.67
C ASP A 274 -37.51 -19.97 -2.55
N GLY A 275 -37.95 -21.22 -2.45
CA GLY A 275 -39.08 -21.77 -3.22
C GLY A 275 -38.82 -22.08 -4.71
N ALA A 276 -37.63 -21.80 -5.25
CA ALA A 276 -37.35 -21.90 -6.69
C ALA A 276 -36.38 -23.05 -7.04
N VAL A 277 -36.71 -24.29 -6.63
CA VAL A 277 -35.88 -25.47 -6.91
C VAL A 277 -35.76 -25.67 -8.43
N GLY A 278 -34.55 -25.47 -8.96
CA GLY A 278 -34.22 -25.67 -10.37
C GLY A 278 -34.33 -24.44 -11.27
N ALA A 279 -34.80 -23.30 -10.74
CA ALA A 279 -34.79 -22.02 -11.44
C ALA A 279 -33.35 -21.56 -11.71
N LYS A 280 -33.16 -20.87 -12.84
CA LYS A 280 -31.90 -20.20 -13.14
C LYS A 280 -32.06 -18.73 -12.78
N THR A 281 -31.03 -18.19 -12.15
CA THR A 281 -30.97 -16.79 -11.75
C THR A 281 -29.91 -16.09 -12.59
N LYS A 282 -30.18 -14.86 -12.97
CA LYS A 282 -29.20 -13.93 -13.52
C LYS A 282 -28.99 -12.80 -12.53
N ILE A 283 -27.74 -12.52 -12.17
CA ILE A 283 -27.38 -11.25 -11.55
C ILE A 283 -27.38 -10.20 -12.66
N SER A 284 -28.25 -9.19 -12.57
CA SER A 284 -28.29 -8.09 -13.53
C SER A 284 -27.37 -6.94 -13.12
N ARG A 285 -27.25 -6.70 -11.81
CA ARG A 285 -26.36 -5.69 -11.24
C ARG A 285 -25.76 -6.16 -9.92
N ALA A 286 -24.52 -5.78 -9.67
CA ALA A 286 -23.88 -5.86 -8.36
C ALA A 286 -23.81 -4.44 -7.79
N ASN A 287 -24.60 -4.18 -6.73
CA ASN A 287 -24.53 -2.90 -6.02
C ASN A 287 -23.58 -3.06 -4.85
N ILE A 288 -22.45 -2.35 -4.87
CA ILE A 288 -21.38 -2.53 -3.88
C ILE A 288 -21.13 -1.21 -3.18
N ASN A 289 -21.17 -1.21 -1.85
CA ASN A 289 -20.82 -0.03 -1.05
C ASN A 289 -19.35 -0.11 -0.65
N PHE A 290 -18.57 0.85 -1.14
CA PHE A 290 -17.15 0.98 -0.85
C PHE A 290 -16.89 2.08 0.18
N TYR A 291 -15.78 1.96 0.90
CA TYR A 291 -15.28 3.00 1.78
C TYR A 291 -13.79 3.20 1.58
N GLN A 292 -13.38 4.44 1.32
CA GLN A 292 -11.98 4.80 1.10
C GLN A 292 -11.23 3.79 0.21
N SER A 293 -11.83 3.37 -0.92
CA SER A 293 -11.32 2.27 -1.76
C SER A 293 -10.97 2.73 -3.18
N LEU A 294 -10.09 1.99 -3.86
CA LEU A 294 -9.69 2.24 -5.25
C LEU A 294 -9.18 0.95 -5.94
N GLY A 295 -9.18 0.89 -7.28
CA GLY A 295 -8.47 -0.13 -8.10
C GLY A 295 -9.11 -1.52 -8.23
N THR A 296 -10.14 -1.85 -7.45
CA THR A 296 -10.71 -3.22 -7.41
C THR A 296 -11.47 -3.61 -8.67
N LEU A 297 -11.43 -4.90 -9.02
CA LEU A 297 -12.17 -5.52 -10.12
C LEU A 297 -13.38 -6.32 -9.60
N TYR A 298 -14.42 -6.47 -10.43
CA TYR A 298 -15.58 -7.32 -10.15
C TYR A 298 -15.98 -8.16 -11.35
N GLY A 299 -16.66 -9.28 -11.12
CA GLY A 299 -17.21 -10.09 -12.20
C GLY A 299 -17.32 -11.56 -11.84
N LEU A 300 -16.87 -12.40 -12.77
CA LEU A 300 -16.63 -13.82 -12.56
C LEU A 300 -15.14 -14.07 -12.41
N GLU A 301 -14.78 -15.14 -11.72
CA GLU A 301 -13.39 -15.54 -11.60
C GLU A 301 -12.80 -15.81 -13.00
N GLY A 302 -11.76 -15.07 -13.38
CA GLY A 302 -11.13 -15.11 -14.71
C GLY A 302 -11.80 -14.26 -15.79
N ASP A 303 -12.89 -13.55 -15.48
CA ASP A 303 -13.59 -12.63 -16.38
C ASP A 303 -14.11 -11.43 -15.56
N THR A 304 -13.20 -10.49 -15.30
CA THR A 304 -13.41 -9.34 -14.41
C THR A 304 -13.35 -8.01 -15.16
N GLU A 305 -14.03 -7.00 -14.61
CA GLU A 305 -14.09 -5.62 -15.09
C GLU A 305 -13.80 -4.65 -13.93
N ASP A 306 -13.35 -3.43 -14.24
CA ASP A 306 -13.05 -2.41 -13.22
C ASP A 306 -14.29 -1.95 -12.45
N CYS A 307 -14.22 -1.94 -11.11
CA CYS A 307 -15.27 -1.32 -10.29
C CYS A 307 -15.26 0.21 -10.40
N PHE A 308 -14.09 0.80 -10.68
CA PHE A 308 -13.81 2.22 -10.63
C PHE A 308 -13.45 2.76 -12.02
N ALA A 309 -13.87 3.98 -12.33
CA ALA A 309 -13.27 4.68 -13.48
C ALA A 309 -11.87 5.13 -13.08
N ALA A 310 -10.98 5.34 -14.06
CA ALA A 310 -9.61 5.82 -13.81
C ALA A 310 -9.65 7.11 -12.96
N THR A 311 -9.25 6.98 -11.69
CA THR A 311 -9.23 8.05 -10.70
C THR A 311 -8.12 7.77 -9.71
N THR A 312 -7.61 8.82 -9.06
CA THR A 312 -6.63 8.71 -7.97
C THR A 312 -7.26 8.99 -6.61
N THR A 313 -8.53 9.42 -6.57
CA THR A 313 -9.23 9.75 -5.32
C THR A 313 -9.96 8.53 -4.78
N LEU A 314 -9.74 8.24 -3.50
CA LEU A 314 -10.47 7.19 -2.79
C LEU A 314 -11.98 7.41 -2.83
N GLN A 315 -12.71 6.33 -3.12
CA GLN A 315 -14.15 6.37 -3.29
C GLN A 315 -14.86 5.88 -2.03
N THR A 316 -15.89 6.62 -1.61
CA THR A 316 -16.80 6.27 -0.51
C THR A 316 -18.23 6.46 -0.98
N ASP A 317 -18.79 5.46 -1.66
CA ASP A 317 -20.19 5.47 -2.09
C ASP A 317 -20.64 4.08 -2.56
N TRP A 318 -21.92 3.98 -2.90
CA TRP A 318 -22.49 2.90 -3.69
C TRP A 318 -22.04 2.98 -5.15
N ARG A 319 -21.59 1.85 -5.68
CA ARG A 319 -21.37 1.63 -7.10
C ARG A 319 -22.42 0.65 -7.62
N TYR A 320 -23.06 1.01 -8.72
CA TYR A 320 -24.12 0.23 -9.35
C TYR A 320 -23.56 -0.40 -10.64
N LEU A 321 -23.01 -1.59 -10.50
CA LEU A 321 -22.20 -2.23 -11.52
C LEU A 321 -23.05 -3.20 -12.34
N SER A 322 -23.00 -3.10 -13.67
CA SER A 322 -23.74 -4.01 -14.54
C SER A 322 -23.05 -5.37 -14.58
N PHE A 323 -23.79 -6.45 -14.45
CA PHE A 323 -23.21 -7.79 -14.36
C PHE A 323 -23.58 -8.60 -15.60
N GLN A 324 -22.56 -8.99 -16.39
CA GLN A 324 -22.76 -9.62 -17.71
C GLN A 324 -22.93 -11.15 -17.65
N GLN A 325 -23.31 -11.70 -16.50
CA GLN A 325 -23.55 -13.13 -16.37
C GLN A 325 -24.89 -13.54 -17.02
N GLY A 326 -24.91 -14.68 -17.70
CA GLY A 326 -26.13 -15.34 -18.14
C GLY A 326 -26.93 -15.97 -17.00
N TYR A 327 -28.07 -16.58 -17.32
CA TYR A 327 -28.84 -17.36 -16.35
C TYR A 327 -28.08 -18.61 -15.90
N THR A 328 -27.81 -18.72 -14.60
CA THR A 328 -27.09 -19.84 -13.99
C THR A 328 -27.75 -20.30 -12.70
N ARG A 329 -27.39 -21.50 -12.24
CA ARG A 329 -27.80 -22.01 -10.92
C ARG A 329 -26.83 -21.62 -9.80
N ASN A 330 -25.61 -21.22 -10.16
CA ASN A 330 -24.55 -20.90 -9.21
C ASN A 330 -24.09 -19.44 -9.38
N ALA A 331 -25.04 -18.50 -9.35
CA ALA A 331 -24.75 -17.08 -9.49
C ALA A 331 -24.02 -16.59 -8.24
N HIS A 332 -22.82 -16.02 -8.41
CA HIS A 332 -22.01 -15.46 -7.32
C HIS A 332 -21.30 -14.21 -7.83
N ILE A 333 -20.91 -13.34 -6.91
CA ILE A 333 -20.12 -12.14 -7.20
C ILE A 333 -18.69 -12.41 -6.74
N TYR A 334 -17.75 -12.13 -7.62
CA TYR A 334 -16.32 -12.19 -7.37
C TYR A 334 -15.74 -10.77 -7.42
N LEU A 335 -14.89 -10.45 -6.44
CA LEU A 335 -14.07 -9.24 -6.40
C LEU A 335 -12.62 -9.63 -6.22
N GLU A 336 -11.73 -8.94 -6.92
CA GLU A 336 -10.29 -9.08 -6.76
C GLU A 336 -9.60 -7.71 -6.74
N GLN A 337 -8.63 -7.58 -5.85
CA GLN A 337 -7.72 -6.44 -5.78
C GLN A 337 -6.30 -6.96 -5.96
N THR A 338 -5.64 -6.51 -7.01
CA THR A 338 -4.24 -6.83 -7.32
C THR A 338 -3.30 -5.68 -7.02
N ASP A 339 -3.82 -4.45 -7.06
CA ASP A 339 -3.02 -3.25 -6.85
C ASP A 339 -2.79 -3.01 -5.35
N PRO A 340 -1.68 -2.36 -4.97
CA PRO A 340 -1.36 -2.03 -3.58
C PRO A 340 -2.20 -0.83 -3.09
N LEU A 341 -3.52 -0.95 -3.18
CA LEU A 341 -4.50 0.08 -2.88
C LEU A 341 -5.50 -0.40 -1.82
N PRO A 342 -6.04 0.53 -0.99
CA PRO A 342 -7.02 0.18 0.02
C PRO A 342 -8.30 -0.36 -0.62
N LEU A 343 -8.86 -1.39 0.00
CA LEU A 343 -10.17 -1.94 -0.33
C LEU A 343 -10.95 -2.23 0.95
N THR A 344 -12.04 -1.50 1.16
CA THR A 344 -13.03 -1.76 2.20
C THR A 344 -14.40 -1.89 1.57
N VAL A 345 -14.92 -3.13 1.55
CA VAL A 345 -16.28 -3.43 1.10
C VAL A 345 -17.20 -3.49 2.31
N ARG A 346 -18.20 -2.59 2.34
CA ARG A 346 -19.18 -2.53 3.44
C ARG A 346 -20.42 -3.37 3.18
N ALA A 347 -20.82 -3.50 1.92
CA ALA A 347 -21.99 -4.28 1.52
C ALA A 347 -21.91 -4.70 0.06
N ILE A 348 -22.46 -5.87 -0.25
CA ILE A 348 -22.72 -6.35 -1.61
C ILE A 348 -24.21 -6.68 -1.70
N VAL A 349 -24.93 -6.00 -2.58
CA VAL A 349 -26.38 -6.17 -2.79
C VAL A 349 -26.63 -6.51 -4.27
N PRO A 350 -26.86 -7.78 -4.61
CA PRO A 350 -27.14 -8.19 -5.98
C PRO A 350 -28.58 -7.82 -6.38
N SER A 351 -28.76 -7.34 -7.61
CA SER A 351 -30.07 -7.24 -8.27
C SER A 351 -30.24 -8.45 -9.20
N LEU A 352 -31.38 -9.13 -9.08
CA LEU A 352 -31.60 -10.43 -9.73
C LEU A 352 -32.72 -10.35 -10.77
N VAL A 353 -32.60 -11.14 -11.82
CA VAL A 353 -33.69 -11.44 -12.77
C VAL A 353 -33.86 -12.95 -12.80
N THR A 354 -35.11 -13.40 -12.67
CA THR A 354 -35.49 -14.80 -12.67
C THR A 354 -36.32 -15.13 -13.90
N THR A 355 -36.16 -16.33 -14.42
CA THR A 355 -37.09 -16.92 -15.37
C THR A 355 -37.74 -18.12 -14.70
N GLU A 356 -39.07 -18.14 -14.67
CA GLU A 356 -39.82 -19.36 -14.40
C GLU A 356 -39.70 -20.28 -15.64
N ASN A 357 -39.50 -21.58 -15.42
CA ASN A 357 -39.53 -22.57 -16.49
C ASN A 357 -40.98 -22.89 -16.88
#